data_AF-A0A7C3GDV4-F1
#
_entry.id   AF-A0A7C3GDV4-F1
#
_cell.length_a   1.000
_cell.length_b   1.000
_cell.length_c   1.000
_cell.angle_alpha   90.00
_cell.angle_beta   90.00
_cell.angle_gamma   90.00
#
_symmetry.space_group_name_H-M   'P 1'
#
loop_
_entity.id
_entity.type
_entity.pdbx_description
1 polymer ?
#
loop_
_entity_poly.entity_id
_entity_poly.type
_entity_poly.pdbx_seq_one_letter_code
_entity_poly.pdbx_strand_id
1 'polypeptide(L)' 'MQNALFIIIGLGILALIGWAAKGFFVAAEISIFIRIVVGVITVAVVALLGIVIKQRIAQAREEDFKEVEK' A
#
# COMPACT_ATOMS: atom_id res chain seq x y z
N MET A 1 1.72 -9.96 -16.98
CA MET A 1 0.57 -9.03 -17.07
C MET A 1 -0.35 -9.08 -15.84
N GLN A 2 -0.70 -10.25 -15.30
CA GLN A 2 -1.55 -10.36 -14.09
C GLN A 2 -1.01 -9.61 -12.87
N ASN A 3 0.30 -9.70 -12.56
CA ASN A 3 0.88 -9.00 -11.41
C ASN A 3 0.71 -7.46 -11.50
N ALA A 4 0.83 -6.89 -12.70
CA ALA A 4 0.64 -5.46 -12.90
C ALA A 4 -0.83 -5.06 -12.69
N LEU A 5 -1.78 -5.86 -13.16
CA LEU A 5 -3.22 -5.64 -12.94
C LEU A 5 -3.57 -5.68 -11.45
N PHE A 6 -3.05 -6.65 -10.69
CA PHE A 6 -3.29 -6.73 -9.25
C PHE A 6 -2.72 -5.51 -8.50
N ILE A 7 -1.54 -5.02 -8.90
CA ILE A 7 -0.96 -3.80 -8.32
C ILE A 7 -1.84 -2.59 -8.63
N ILE A 8 -2.31 -2.44 -9.87
CA ILE A 8 -3.19 -1.33 -10.28
C ILE A 8 -4.52 -1.37 -9.53
N ILE A 9 -5.13 -2.54 -9.39
CA ILE A 9 -6.37 -2.72 -8.62
C ILE A 9 -6.14 -2.38 -7.15
N GLY A 10 -5.04 -2.87 -6.56
CA GLY A 10 -4.66 -2.55 -5.18
C GLY A 10 -4.46 -1.05 -4.96
N LEU A 11 -3.78 -0.37 -5.88
CA LEU A 11 -3.60 1.09 -5.85
C LEU A 11 -4.92 1.83 -6.01
N GLY A 12 -5.81 1.35 -6.88
CA GLY A 12 -7.15 1.91 -7.06
C GLY A 12 -7.98 1.84 -5.78
N ILE A 13 -7.96 0.69 -5.11
CA ILE A 13 -8.65 0.51 -3.82
C ILE A 13 -8.05 1.44 -2.75
N LEU A 14 -6.71 1.52 -2.65
CA LEU A 14 -6.03 2.44 -1.73
C LEU A 14 -6.44 3.89 -1.97
N ALA A 15 -6.52 4.32 -3.23
CA ALA A 15 -6.95 5.66 -3.59
C ALA A 15 -8.43 5.93 -3.22
N LEU A 16 -9.32 4.97 -3.46
CA LEU A 16 -10.73 5.07 -3.11
C LEU A 16 -10.95 5.14 -1.58
N ILE A 17 -10.20 4.33 -0.81
CA ILE A 17 -10.23 4.39 0.66
C ILE A 17 -9.72 5.75 1.14
N GLY A 18 -8.61 6.25 0.58
CA GLY A 18 -8.07 7.57 0.92
C GLY A 18 -9.07 8.69 0.62
N TRP A 19 -9.77 8.61 -0.51
CA TRP A 19 -10.81 9.56 -0.88
C TRP A 19 -12.01 9.50 0.07
N ALA A 20 -12.50 8.30 0.40
CA ALA A 20 -13.62 8.12 1.32
C ALA A 20 -13.28 8.61 2.75
N ALA A 21 -12.04 8.38 3.19
CA ALA A 21 -11.55 8.82 4.49
C ALA A 21 -11.33 10.34 4.58
N LYS A 22 -11.30 11.08 3.46
CA LYS A 22 -11.10 12.55 3.45
C LYS A 22 -12.07 13.29 4.39
N GLY A 23 -13.34 12.86 4.44
CA GLY A 23 -14.34 13.45 5.34
C GLY A 23 -13.93 13.40 6.81
N PHE A 24 -13.35 12.28 7.24
CA PHE A 24 -12.84 12.09 8.60
C PHE A 24 -11.66 13.02 8.92
N PHE A 25 -10.76 13.24 7.95
CA PHE A 25 -9.60 14.12 8.15
C PHE A 25 -9.93 15.61 8.10
N VAL A 26 -11.07 16.00 7.53
CA VAL A 26 -11.47 17.41 7.37
C VAL A 26 -12.53 17.84 8.39
N ALA A 27 -13.34 16.93 8.92
CA ALA A 27 -14.44 17.24 9.85
C ALA A 27 -13.96 17.91 11.14
N ALA A 28 -14.27 19.19 11.32
CA ALA A 28 -13.85 20.04 12.46
C ALA A 28 -14.14 19.46 13.85
N GLU A 29 -15.16 18.60 13.95
CA GLU A 29 -15.61 17.94 15.17
C GLU A 29 -14.60 16.89 15.70
N ILE A 30 -13.75 16.35 14.83
CA ILE A 30 -12.77 15.33 15.21
C ILE A 30 -11.50 16.02 15.70
N SER A 31 -11.07 15.71 16.93
CA SER A 31 -9.82 16.25 17.49
C SER A 31 -8.63 16.01 16.56
N ILE A 32 -7.79 17.04 16.39
CA ILE A 32 -6.61 16.99 15.53
C ILE A 32 -5.64 15.87 15.93
N PHE A 33 -5.54 15.58 17.24
CA PHE A 33 -4.72 14.48 17.76
C PHE A 33 -5.17 13.13 17.21
N ILE A 34 -6.49 12.88 17.17
CA ILE A 34 -7.05 11.61 16.68
C ILE A 34 -6.75 11.46 15.18
N ARG A 35 -6.90 12.53 14.40
CA ARG A 35 -6.61 12.50 12.95
C ARG A 35 -5.14 12.15 12.69
N ILE A 36 -4.22 12.74 13.45
CA ILE A 36 -2.77 12.46 13.29
C ILE A 36 -2.48 11.00 13.64
N VAL A 37 -3.01 10.48 14.75
CA VAL A 37 -2.80 9.07 15.16
C VAL A 37 -3.28 8.11 14.06
N VAL A 38 -4.50 8.31 13.56
CA VAL A 38 -5.06 7.47 12.48
C VAL A 38 -4.24 7.59 11.21
N GLY A 39 -3.78 8.80 10.86
CA GLY A 39 -2.91 9.03 9.71
C GLY A 39 -1.58 8.29 9.81
N VAL A 40 -0.91 8.35 10.96
CA VAL A 40 0.36 7.65 11.20
C VAL A 40 0.19 6.13 11.10
N ILE A 41 -0.86 5.57 11.70
CA ILE A 41 -1.15 4.13 11.61
C ILE A 41 -1.38 3.72 10.16
N THR A 42 -2.16 4.50 9.42
CA THR A 42 -2.48 4.21 8.02
C THR A 42 -1.21 4.21 7.16
N VAL A 43 -0.34 5.22 7.31
CA VAL A 43 0.95 5.29 6.60
C VAL A 43 1.84 4.10 6.95
N ALA A 44 1.90 3.71 8.22
CA ALA A 44 2.68 2.55 8.67
C ALA A 44 2.21 1.25 8.00
N VAL A 45 0.89 1.01 7.95
CA VAL A 45 0.31 -0.17 7.29
C VAL A 45 0.62 -0.17 5.79
N VAL A 46 0.44 0.95 5.10
CA VAL A 46 0.73 1.07 3.67
C VAL A 46 2.22 0.83 3.39
N ALA A 47 3.12 1.36 4.23
CA ALA A 47 4.55 1.13 4.11
C ALA A 47 4.91 -0.36 4.26
N LEU A 48 4.34 -1.06 5.24
CA LEU A 48 4.57 -2.49 5.43
C LEU A 48 4.09 -3.31 4.21
N LEU A 49 2.91 -2.99 3.68
CA LEU A 49 2.41 -3.65 2.46
C LEU A 49 3.34 -3.42 1.26
N GLY A 50 3.84 -2.18 1.09
CA GLY A 50 4.80 -1.86 0.05
C GLY A 50 6.11 -2.64 0.18
N ILE A 51 6.61 -2.81 1.40
CA ILE A 51 7.81 -3.61 1.69
C ILE A 51 7.59 -5.08 1.34
N VAL A 52 6.46 -5.67 1.75
CA VAL A 52 6.13 -7.07 1.45
C VAL A 52 6.05 -7.31 -0.06
N ILE A 53 5.39 -6.41 -0.80
CA ILE A 53 5.31 -6.49 -2.26
C ILE A 53 6.70 -6.37 -2.88
N LYS A 54 7.52 -5.42 -2.42
CA LYS A 54 8.89 -5.23 -2.90
C LYS A 54 9.75 -6.47 -2.68
N GLN A 55 9.66 -7.09 -1.50
CA GLN A 55 10.37 -8.34 -1.19
C GLN A 55 9.92 -9.47 -2.12
N ARG A 56 8.60 -9.64 -2.31
CA ARG A 56 8.04 -10.67 -3.21
C ARG A 56 8.53 -10.51 -4.65
N ILE A 57 8.61 -9.27 -5.15
CA ILE A 57 9.09 -8.98 -6.51
C ILE A 57 10.60 -9.24 -6.62
N ALA A 58 11.38 -8.87 -5.60
CA ALA A 58 12.82 -9.11 -5.60
C ALA A 58 13.15 -10.61 -5.58
N GLN A 59 12.44 -11.38 -4.74
CA GLN A 59 12.61 -12.82 -4.63
C GLN A 59 12.25 -13.55 -5.94
N ALA A 60 11.13 -13.16 -6.56
CA ALA A 60 10.73 -13.73 -7.86
C ALA A 60 11.75 -13.46 -8.98
N ARG A 61 12.45 -12.31 -8.96
CA ARG A 61 13.51 -12.01 -9.94
C ARG A 61 14.77 -12.85 -9.72
N GLU A 62 15.10 -13.18 -8.47
CA GLU A 62 16.30 -13.96 -8.14
C GLU A 62 16.12 -15.44 -8.48
N GLU A 63 14.90 -15.97 -8.32
CA GLU A 63 14.52 -17.32 -8.73
C GLU A 63 14.56 -17.49 -10.26
N ASP A 64 13.99 -16.55 -11.02
CA ASP A 64 14.02 -16.54 -12.50
C ASP A 64 15.47 -16.53 -13.05
N PHE A 65 16.38 -15.80 -12.40
CA PHE A 65 17.78 -15.73 -12.83
C PHE A 65 18.55 -17.04 -12.65
N LYS A 66 18.24 -17.82 -11.61
CA LYS A 66 18.89 -19.13 -11.37
C LYS A 66 18.40 -20.22 -12.32
N GLU A 67 17.20 -20.08 -12.88
CA GLU A 67 16.63 -21.05 -13.82
C GLU A 67 17.26 -20.95 -15.22
N VAL A 68 17.85 -19.79 -15.56
CA VAL A 68 18.50 -19.53 -16.87
C VAL A 68 19.98 -19.95 -16.90
N GLU A 69 20.60 -20.25 -15.75
CA GLU A 69 22.01 -20.67 -15.66
C GLU A 69 22.21 -22.20 -15.74
N LYS A 70 21.15 -22.99 -15.98
CA LYS A 70 21.21 -24.45 -16.17
C LYS A 70 20.99 -24.88 -17.61
#